data_AF-A0AAV4DTA0-F1
#
_entry.id   AF-A0AAV4DTA0-F1
#
_cell.length_a   1.000
_cell.length_b   1.000
_cell.length_c   1.000
_cell.angle_alpha   90.00
_cell.angle_beta   90.00
_cell.angle_gamma   90.00
#
_symmetry.space_group_name_H-M   'P 1'
#
loop_
_entity.id
_entity.type
_entity.pdbx_description
1 polymer ?
#
loop_
_entity_poly.entity_id
_entity_poly.type
_entity_poly.pdbx_seq_one_letter_code
_entity_poly.pdbx_strand_id
1 'polypeptide(L)'
;MDCGREGVQPRPYESQDMNIICQMTLDSRLEIAGKASTQYPYLPEKNLEVLALDMPTSGIKIILAYIELNEEALFEASIAVIMEKQSKFRKYLVNVFDQIHDLRFQKRCNFIFLYSIKDETLKLLTATG
;
A
#
# COMPACT_ATOMS: atom_id res chain seq x y z
N MET A 1 -18.32 -13.41 -42.36
CA MET A 1 -17.47 -14.56 -42.02
C MET A 1 -16.14 -14.00 -41.55
N ASP A 2 -15.92 -14.14 -40.25
CA ASP A 2 -14.76 -13.71 -39.46
C ASP A 2 -13.41 -14.21 -39.98
N CYS A 3 -12.37 -13.42 -39.75
CA CYS A 3 -11.05 -13.92 -39.36
C CYS A 3 -10.39 -12.89 -38.42
N GLY A 4 -10.02 -13.37 -37.23
CA GLY A 4 -9.76 -12.59 -36.04
C GLY A 4 -8.44 -11.82 -36.01
N ARG A 5 -8.41 -10.83 -35.10
CA ARG A 5 -7.16 -10.20 -34.65
C ARG A 5 -6.77 -10.74 -33.29
N GLU A 6 -5.69 -11.49 -33.36
CA GLU A 6 -4.64 -11.77 -32.38
C GLU A 6 -4.87 -11.21 -30.97
N GLY A 7 -5.03 -12.16 -30.04
CA GLY A 7 -4.97 -11.91 -28.61
C GLY A 7 -3.61 -11.30 -28.23
N VAL A 8 -3.69 -10.16 -27.55
CA VAL A 8 -2.55 -9.52 -26.89
C VAL A 8 -2.01 -10.50 -25.85
N GLN A 9 -0.83 -11.07 -26.11
CA GLN A 9 -0.08 -11.84 -25.12
C GLN A 9 0.31 -10.92 -23.95
N PRO A 10 0.05 -11.28 -22.69
CA PRO A 10 0.65 -10.57 -21.57
C PRO A 10 2.16 -10.84 -21.57
N ARG A 11 2.93 -9.76 -21.38
CA ARG A 11 4.41 -9.78 -21.37
C ARG A 11 4.94 -10.67 -20.23
N PRO A 12 6.15 -11.24 -20.39
CA PRO A 12 6.79 -12.04 -19.33
C PRO A 12 7.01 -11.16 -18.11
N TYR A 13 6.69 -11.70 -16.93
CA TYR A 13 6.90 -11.07 -15.64
C TYR A 13 8.42 -10.97 -15.39
N GLU A 14 9.05 -9.93 -15.92
CA GLU A 14 10.43 -9.59 -15.59
C GLU A 14 10.45 -9.10 -14.15
N SER A 15 10.99 -9.97 -13.30
CA SER A 15 11.31 -9.76 -11.89
C SER A 15 12.00 -8.39 -11.71
N GLN A 16 11.27 -7.42 -11.19
CA GLN A 16 11.81 -6.14 -10.74
C GLN A 16 11.50 -6.01 -9.26
N ASP A 17 12.57 -5.86 -8.49
CA ASP A 17 12.63 -5.90 -7.03
C ASP A 17 11.59 -4.99 -6.37
N MET A 18 10.43 -5.57 -6.04
CA MET A 18 9.52 -4.99 -5.06
C MET A 18 10.22 -5.05 -3.71
N ASN A 19 10.78 -3.93 -3.29
CA ASN A 19 11.40 -3.75 -1.98
C ASN A 19 10.32 -3.73 -0.90
N ILE A 20 9.64 -4.85 -0.69
CA ILE A 20 8.60 -5.01 0.33
C ILE A 20 9.27 -5.04 1.70
N ILE A 21 9.39 -3.86 2.30
CA ILE A 21 9.89 -3.70 3.66
C ILE A 21 8.75 -3.99 4.62
N CYS A 22 8.63 -5.26 5.00
CA CYS A 22 8.26 -5.79 6.30
C CYS A 22 8.25 -7.32 6.18
N GLN A 23 8.85 -8.03 7.15
CA GLN A 23 9.05 -9.50 7.18
C GLN A 23 7.85 -10.34 6.67
N MET A 24 7.73 -10.53 5.36
CA MET A 24 6.79 -11.46 4.74
C MET A 24 7.54 -12.59 4.04
N THR A 25 6.95 -13.79 4.13
CA THR A 25 7.35 -14.97 3.36
C THR A 25 7.20 -14.69 1.86
N LEU A 26 8.03 -15.35 1.04
CA LEU A 26 8.05 -15.18 -0.42
C LEU A 26 6.66 -15.40 -1.06
N ASP A 27 5.88 -16.35 -0.54
CA ASP A 27 4.55 -16.69 -1.08
C ASP A 27 3.56 -15.52 -0.95
N SER A 28 3.51 -14.86 0.21
CA SER A 28 2.64 -13.71 0.43
C SER A 28 3.01 -12.52 -0.47
N ARG A 29 4.28 -12.39 -0.86
CA ARG A 29 4.74 -11.32 -1.75
C ARG A 29 4.16 -11.49 -3.16
N LEU A 30 4.20 -12.72 -3.69
CA LEU A 30 3.67 -13.04 -5.02
C LEU A 30 2.15 -12.84 -5.07
N GLU A 31 1.45 -13.25 -4.01
CA GLU A 31 0.01 -13.07 -3.91
C GLU A 31 -0.40 -11.59 -3.89
N ILE A 32 0.30 -10.77 -3.10
CA ILE A 32 0.06 -9.33 -3.02
C ILE A 32 0.36 -8.63 -4.35
N ALA A 33 1.46 -9.00 -5.01
CA ALA A 33 1.79 -8.49 -6.34
C ALA A 33 0.68 -8.82 -7.35
N GLY A 34 0.18 -10.07 -7.35
CA GLY A 34 -0.95 -10.47 -8.18
C GLY A 34 -2.26 -9.74 -7.87
N LYS A 35 -2.54 -9.49 -6.59
CA LYS A 35 -3.70 -8.68 -6.16
C LYS A 35 -3.57 -7.23 -6.61
N ALA A 36 -2.39 -6.63 -6.46
CA ALA A 36 -2.11 -5.26 -6.89
C ALA A 36 -2.26 -5.10 -8.40
N SER A 37 -1.67 -6.00 -9.20
CA SER A 37 -1.75 -5.94 -10.66
C SER A 37 -3.17 -6.15 -11.19
N THR A 38 -3.98 -6.97 -10.51
CA THR A 38 -5.37 -7.24 -10.91
C THR A 38 -6.31 -6.10 -10.50
N GLN A 39 -6.15 -5.55 -9.29
CA GLN A 39 -7.04 -4.51 -8.77
C GLN A 39 -6.67 -3.11 -9.27
N TYR A 40 -5.40 -2.89 -9.60
CA TYR A 40 -4.86 -1.59 -9.99
C TYR A 40 -3.97 -1.68 -11.24
N PRO A 41 -4.50 -2.19 -12.38
CA PRO A 41 -3.71 -2.43 -13.59
C PRO A 41 -3.18 -1.14 -14.26
N TYR A 42 -3.70 0.03 -13.86
CA TYR A 42 -3.31 1.33 -14.38
C TYR A 42 -2.20 2.02 -13.57
N LEU A 43 -1.80 1.45 -12.42
CA LEU A 43 -0.74 2.04 -11.61
C LEU A 43 0.63 1.72 -12.20
N PRO A 44 1.55 2.69 -12.26
CA PRO A 44 2.93 2.41 -12.63
C PRO A 44 3.56 1.52 -11.55
N GLU A 45 4.21 0.43 -11.96
CA GLU A 45 4.96 -0.45 -11.05
C GLU A 45 6.13 0.29 -10.38
N LYS A 46 6.59 1.38 -11.00
CA LYS A 46 7.62 2.26 -10.45
C LYS A 46 7.02 3.20 -9.40
N ASN A 47 7.66 3.29 -8.23
CA ASN A 47 7.22 4.09 -7.07
C ASN A 47 5.94 3.55 -6.40
N LEU A 48 5.86 2.22 -6.31
CA LEU A 48 4.83 1.48 -5.61
C LEU A 48 5.49 0.70 -4.48
N GLU A 49 5.01 0.93 -3.27
CA GLU A 49 5.51 0.27 -2.07
C GLU A 49 4.37 -0.41 -1.34
N VAL A 50 4.62 -1.53 -0.69
CA VAL A 50 3.58 -2.26 0.06
C VAL A 50 3.98 -2.40 1.51
N LEU A 51 3.11 -1.95 2.40
CA LEU A 51 3.19 -2.14 3.84
C LEU A 51 2.18 -3.20 4.26
N ALA A 52 2.70 -4.33 4.71
CA ALA A 52 1.90 -5.39 5.30
C ALA A 52 1.67 -5.12 6.78
N LEU A 53 0.40 -5.02 7.16
CA LEU A 53 -0.02 -4.62 8.49
C LEU A 53 -0.73 -5.75 9.23
N ASP A 54 -0.29 -6.02 10.46
CA ASP A 54 -0.97 -6.95 11.37
C ASP A 54 -2.20 -6.30 12.05
N MET A 55 -3.10 -5.75 11.23
CA MET A 55 -4.28 -5.06 11.70
C MET A 55 -5.48 -5.37 10.80
N PRO A 56 -6.70 -5.37 11.35
CA PRO A 56 -7.89 -5.57 10.54
C PRO A 56 -8.10 -4.40 9.56
N THR A 57 -8.76 -4.69 8.46
CA THR A 57 -9.13 -3.77 7.38
C THR A 57 -9.95 -2.60 7.92
N SER A 58 -10.73 -2.79 8.97
CA SER A 58 -11.45 -1.70 9.65
C SER A 58 -10.51 -0.62 10.20
N GLY A 59 -9.34 -1.03 10.72
CA GLY A 59 -8.33 -0.10 11.17
C GLY A 59 -7.55 0.54 10.01
N ILE A 60 -7.26 -0.22 8.94
CA ILE A 60 -6.67 0.34 7.71
C ILE A 60 -7.60 1.42 7.11
N LYS A 61 -8.90 1.17 7.06
CA LYS A 61 -9.89 2.16 6.59
C LYS A 61 -9.86 3.44 7.42
N ILE A 62 -9.61 3.35 8.72
CA ILE A 62 -9.46 4.52 9.59
C ILE A 62 -8.17 5.27 9.24
N ILE A 63 -7.05 4.58 9.01
CA ILE A 63 -5.82 5.24 8.53
C ILE A 63 -6.13 6.00 7.24
N LEU A 64 -6.67 5.32 6.22
CA LEU A 64 -6.97 5.91 4.92
C LEU A 64 -7.93 7.10 4.98
N ALA A 65 -8.86 7.12 5.95
CA ALA A 65 -9.86 8.16 6.07
C ALA A 65 -9.35 9.45 6.71
N TYR A 66 -8.24 9.39 7.46
CA TYR A 66 -7.74 10.54 8.22
C TYR A 66 -6.31 10.94 7.86
N ILE A 67 -5.51 10.05 7.28
CA ILE A 67 -4.10 10.30 7.01
C ILE A 67 -3.94 11.36 5.91
N GLU A 68 -3.13 12.38 6.18
CA GLU A 68 -2.83 13.45 5.23
C GLU A 68 -1.43 13.27 4.66
N LEU A 69 -1.29 13.08 3.34
CA LEU A 69 -0.01 12.81 2.68
C LEU A 69 0.51 13.96 1.80
N ASN A 70 -0.19 15.10 1.84
CA ASN A 70 0.11 16.27 1.01
C ASN A 70 1.28 17.08 1.58
N GLU A 71 1.27 17.30 2.89
CA GLU A 71 2.27 18.08 3.60
C GLU A 71 2.68 17.37 4.89
N GLU A 72 3.96 17.44 5.23
CA GLU A 72 4.52 16.77 6.42
C GLU A 72 3.89 17.28 7.72
N ALA A 73 3.60 18.58 7.81
CA ALA A 73 2.92 19.15 8.98
C ALA A 73 1.49 18.61 9.16
N LEU A 74 0.75 18.42 8.06
CA LEU A 74 -0.60 17.86 8.08
C LEU A 74 -0.57 16.36 8.38
N PHE A 75 0.44 15.66 7.87
CA PHE A 75 0.69 14.26 8.18
C PHE A 75 0.84 14.03 9.70
N GLU A 76 1.73 14.77 10.34
CA GLU A 76 1.94 14.69 11.80
C GLU A 76 0.65 14.99 12.59
N ALA A 77 -0.12 16.00 12.17
CA ALA A 77 -1.40 16.32 12.80
C ALA A 77 -2.43 15.18 12.63
N SER A 78 -2.49 14.55 11.46
CA SER A 78 -3.41 13.44 11.19
C SER A 78 -3.09 12.18 11.99
N ILE A 79 -1.79 11.92 12.26
CA ILE A 79 -1.37 10.78 13.08
C ILE A 79 -2.01 10.85 14.45
N ALA A 80 -2.02 12.03 15.09
CA ALA A 80 -2.61 12.20 16.41
C ALA A 80 -4.09 11.77 16.43
N VAL A 81 -4.87 12.17 15.43
CA VAL A 81 -6.29 11.79 15.28
C VAL A 81 -6.45 10.28 15.10
N ILE A 82 -5.59 9.65 14.30
CA ILE A 82 -5.64 8.20 14.08
C ILE A 82 -5.26 7.44 15.36
N MET A 83 -4.24 7.91 16.09
CA MET A 83 -3.79 7.33 17.36
C MET A 83 -4.86 7.39 18.46
N GLU A 84 -5.70 8.42 18.44
CA GLU A 84 -6.88 8.49 19.32
C GLU A 84 -7.91 7.43 18.97
N LYS A 85 -8.24 7.27 17.69
CA LYS A 85 -9.23 6.29 17.19
C LYS A 85 -8.73 4.85 17.28
N GLN A 86 -7.42 4.63 17.19
CA GLN A 86 -6.75 3.33 17.21
C GLN A 86 -5.89 3.14 18.47
N SER A 87 -6.47 3.48 19.63
CA SER A 87 -5.77 3.43 20.92
C SER A 87 -5.10 2.08 21.22
N LYS A 88 -5.71 0.97 20.77
CA LYS A 88 -5.19 -0.40 20.93
C LYS A 88 -3.88 -0.66 20.15
N PHE A 89 -3.66 0.05 19.05
CA PHE A 89 -2.53 -0.17 18.14
C PHE A 89 -1.46 0.91 18.22
N ARG A 90 -1.52 1.85 19.18
CA ARG A 90 -0.61 3.01 19.23
C ARG A 90 0.86 2.66 19.08
N LYS A 91 1.37 1.71 19.87
CA LYS A 91 2.79 1.29 19.82
C LYS A 91 3.19 0.75 18.44
N TYR A 92 2.28 0.03 17.80
CA TYR A 92 2.49 -0.55 16.48
C TYR A 92 2.42 0.52 15.39
N LEU A 93 1.44 1.42 15.49
CA LEU A 93 1.20 2.48 14.52
C LEU A 93 2.33 3.50 14.43
N VAL A 94 3.09 3.72 15.51
CA VAL A 94 4.28 4.60 15.47
C VAL A 94 5.24 4.12 14.38
N ASN A 95 5.64 2.85 14.42
CA ASN A 95 6.54 2.28 13.42
C ASN A 95 5.93 2.24 12.01
N VAL A 96 4.61 2.12 11.90
CA VAL A 96 3.91 2.14 10.60
C VAL A 96 3.95 3.55 10.02
N PHE A 97 3.69 4.57 10.83
CA PHE A 97 3.70 5.96 10.36
C PHE A 97 5.11 6.45 10.06
N ASP A 98 6.12 6.04 10.83
CA ASP A 98 7.52 6.32 10.50
C ASP A 98 7.87 5.77 9.10
N GLN A 99 7.43 4.55 8.79
CA GLN A 99 7.63 3.97 7.46
C GLN A 99 6.85 4.72 6.38
N ILE A 100 5.59 5.09 6.63
CA ILE A 100 4.80 5.88 5.66
C ILE A 100 5.46 7.24 5.41
N HIS A 101 6.00 7.88 6.45
CA HIS A 101 6.73 9.14 6.37
C HIS A 101 7.96 9.00 5.46
N ASP A 102 8.82 8.01 5.75
CA ASP A 102 10.01 7.74 4.95
C ASP A 102 9.65 7.44 3.49
N LEU A 103 8.63 6.61 3.26
CA LEU A 103 8.16 6.27 1.92
C LEU A 103 7.65 7.52 1.18
N ARG A 104 6.86 8.35 1.84
CA ARG A 104 6.19 9.50 1.19
C ARG A 104 7.12 10.70 1.01
N PHE A 105 7.80 11.12 2.06
CA PHE A 105 8.53 12.40 2.09
C PHE A 105 10.01 12.24 1.73
N GLN A 106 10.65 11.14 2.15
CA GLN A 106 12.07 10.91 1.84
C GLN A 106 12.24 10.22 0.48
N LYS A 107 11.53 9.11 0.25
CA LYS A 107 11.62 8.32 -0.99
C LYS A 107 10.73 8.83 -2.12
N ARG A 108 9.81 9.76 -1.83
CA ARG A 108 8.85 10.34 -2.80
C ARG A 108 7.99 9.27 -3.49
N CYS A 109 7.62 8.24 -2.74
CA CYS A 109 6.70 7.20 -3.20
C CYS A 109 5.30 7.81 -3.34
N ASN A 110 4.69 7.60 -4.51
CA ASN A 110 3.35 8.13 -4.80
C ASN A 110 2.26 7.12 -4.47
N PHE A 111 2.56 5.83 -4.56
CA PHE A 111 1.61 4.76 -4.33
C PHE A 111 2.10 3.89 -3.19
N ILE A 112 1.37 3.89 -2.08
CA ILE A 112 1.64 3.02 -0.95
C ILE A 112 0.44 2.09 -0.82
N PHE A 113 0.65 0.79 -0.79
CA PHE A 113 -0.39 -0.16 -0.49
C PHE A 113 -0.34 -0.55 0.98
N LEU A 114 -1.49 -0.50 1.65
CA LEU A 114 -1.67 -1.05 2.97
C LEU A 114 -2.37 -2.41 2.83
N TYR A 115 -1.66 -3.47 3.17
CA TYR A 115 -2.18 -4.83 3.13
C TYR A 115 -2.53 -5.31 4.54
N SER A 116 -3.79 -5.68 4.78
CA SER A 116 -4.20 -6.35 6.01
C SER A 116 -3.80 -7.83 5.93
N ILE A 117 -2.88 -8.27 6.80
CA ILE A 117 -2.51 -9.68 6.91
C ILE A 117 -3.70 -10.50 7.46
N LYS A 118 -4.49 -9.90 8.36
CA LYS A 118 -5.60 -10.61 9.05
C LYS A 118 -6.78 -10.90 8.13
N ASP A 119 -7.08 -9.99 7.21
CA ASP A 119 -8.22 -10.08 6.31
C ASP A 119 -7.78 -10.26 4.84
N GLU A 120 -6.49 -10.45 4.61
CA GLU A 120 -5.84 -10.61 3.30
C GLU A 120 -6.26 -9.57 2.25
N THR A 121 -6.52 -8.34 2.71
CA THR A 121 -7.13 -7.27 1.92
C THR A 121 -6.12 -6.18 1.62
N LEU A 122 -6.02 -5.80 0.34
CA LEU A 122 -5.17 -4.71 -0.14
C LEU A 122 -5.95 -3.40 -0.24
N LYS A 123 -5.34 -2.29 0.17
CA LYS A 123 -5.89 -0.94 0.00
C LYS A 123 -4.82 0.04 -0.47
N LEU A 124 -5.17 0.86 -1.46
CA LEU A 124 -4.31 1.93 -1.93
C LEU A 124 -4.38 3.14 -0.98
N LEU A 125 -3.20 3.56 -0.53
CA LEU A 125 -2.93 4.83 0.12
C LEU A 125 -2.23 5.74 -0.91
N THR A 126 -2.92 6.80 -1.30
CA THR A 126 -2.42 7.84 -2.19
C THR A 126 -2.71 9.19 -1.55
N ALA A 127 -1.91 10.20 -1.85
CA ALA A 127 -2.29 11.57 -1.55
C ALA A 127 -3.60 11.87 -2.28
N THR A 128 -4.66 12.10 -1.51
CA THR A 128 -5.90 12.66 -2.03
C THR A 128 -5.64 14.15 -2.27
N GLY A 129 -5.59 14.53 -3.55
CA GLY A 129 -5.66 15.92 -3.98
C GLY A 129 -7.08 16.46 -3.90
#